data_AF-A0A427B8A1-F1
#
_entry.id   AF-A0A427B8A1-F1
#
_cell.length_a   1.000
_cell.length_b   1.000
_cell.length_c   1.000
_cell.angle_alpha   90.00
_cell.angle_beta   90.00
_cell.angle_gamma   90.00
#
_symmetry.space_group_name_H-M   'P 1'
#
loop_
_entity.id
_entity.type
_entity.pdbx_description
1 polymer ?
#
loop_
_entity_poly.entity_id
_entity_poly.type
_entity_poly.pdbx_seq_one_letter_code
_entity_poly.pdbx_strand_id
1 'polypeptide(L)'
;LVYPTLRVEIYDEEASSKQLHENLDLLEEKRVEAYLRTLAYKKAIAKLYNRRGKLAANWEGPYCVMDVIREETCTLATMEGQLLPRTWYISNLWKLYA
;
A
#
# COMPACT_ATOMS: atom_id res chain seq x y z
N LEU A 1 -13.37 -33.24 28.85
CA LEU A 1 -14.05 -33.51 27.56
C LEU A 1 -13.77 -32.30 26.66
N VAL A 2 -13.11 -32.50 25.52
CA VAL A 2 -12.90 -31.43 24.54
C VAL A 2 -14.11 -31.41 23.63
N TYR A 3 -14.87 -30.33 23.64
CA TYR A 3 -16.00 -30.14 22.74
C TYR A 3 -15.52 -29.51 21.44
N PRO A 4 -15.92 -30.03 20.27
CA PRO A 4 -15.63 -29.38 19.01
C PRO A 4 -16.24 -27.98 18.98
N THR A 5 -15.59 -27.06 18.26
CA THR A 5 -16.22 -25.75 17.98
C THR A 5 -17.20 -25.90 16.82
N LEU A 6 -18.26 -25.09 16.78
CA LEU A 6 -19.25 -25.07 15.68
C LEU A 6 -18.59 -24.97 14.29
N ARG A 7 -17.41 -24.35 14.21
CA ARG A 7 -16.62 -24.23 12.97
C ARG A 7 -16.11 -25.58 12.45
N VAL A 8 -15.92 -26.57 13.34
CA VAL A 8 -15.54 -27.95 13.02
C VAL A 8 -16.77 -28.80 12.70
N GLU A 9 -17.90 -28.55 13.37
CA GLU A 9 -19.15 -29.28 13.12
C GLU A 9 -19.81 -28.93 11.78
N ILE A 10 -19.61 -27.70 11.28
CA ILE A 10 -20.21 -27.19 10.04
C ILE A 10 -19.14 -27.12 8.91
N TYR A 11 -18.02 -27.84 9.06
CA TYR A 11 -16.94 -27.81 8.07
C TYR A 11 -17.31 -28.66 6.85
N ASP A 12 -17.58 -28.01 5.73
CA ASP A 12 -17.67 -28.65 4.42
C ASP A 12 -16.31 -28.53 3.70
N GLU A 13 -15.60 -29.65 3.65
CA GLU A 13 -14.29 -29.75 3.02
C GLU A 13 -14.35 -29.50 1.51
N GLU A 14 -15.42 -29.93 0.84
CA GLU A 14 -15.57 -29.77 -0.61
C GLU A 14 -15.84 -28.31 -0.97
N ALA A 15 -16.72 -27.64 -0.24
CA ALA A 15 -16.97 -26.21 -0.43
C ALA A 15 -15.71 -25.37 -0.16
N SER A 16 -14.95 -25.70 0.89
CA SER A 16 -13.68 -25.04 1.24
C SER A 16 -12.62 -25.24 0.15
N SER A 17 -12.45 -26.48 -0.33
CA SER A 17 -11.51 -26.83 -1.39
C SER A 17 -11.86 -26.15 -2.71
N LYS A 18 -13.15 -26.12 -3.07
CA LYS A 18 -13.64 -25.43 -4.27
C LYS A 18 -13.40 -23.91 -4.20
N GLN A 19 -13.71 -23.29 -3.06
CA GLN A 19 -13.44 -21.87 -2.85
C GLN A 19 -11.94 -21.55 -2.89
N LEU A 20 -11.08 -22.44 -2.36
CA LEU A 20 -9.64 -22.28 -2.46
C LEU A 20 -9.19 -22.33 -3.92
N HIS A 21 -9.73 -23.26 -4.71
CA HIS A 21 -9.43 -23.38 -6.14
C HIS A 21 -9.82 -22.11 -6.92
N GLU A 22 -11.03 -21.60 -6.71
CA GLU A 22 -11.51 -20.35 -7.32
C GLU A 22 -10.64 -19.14 -6.91
N ASN A 23 -10.20 -19.08 -5.65
CA ASN A 23 -9.30 -18.01 -5.20
C ASN A 23 -7.90 -18.10 -5.82
N LEU A 24 -7.40 -19.31 -6.07
CA LEU A 24 -6.11 -19.54 -6.72
C LEU A 24 -6.17 -19.18 -8.21
N ASP A 25 -7.27 -19.51 -8.89
CA ASP A 25 -7.50 -19.20 -10.30
C ASP A 25 -7.54 -17.67 -10.53
N LEU A 26 -8.29 -16.96 -9.68
CA LEU A 26 -8.43 -15.49 -9.77
C LEU A 26 -7.27 -14.70 -9.13
N LEU A 27 -6.28 -15.38 -8.55
CA LEU A 27 -5.21 -14.73 -7.79
C LEU A 27 -4.39 -13.78 -8.67
N GLU A 28 -4.08 -14.22 -9.89
CA GLU A 28 -3.25 -13.46 -10.81
C GLU A 28 -4.00 -12.21 -11.32
N GLU A 29 -5.29 -12.32 -11.61
CA GLU A 29 -6.12 -11.19 -12.00
C GLU A 29 -6.18 -10.12 -10.91
N LYS A 30 -6.39 -10.54 -9.65
CA LYS A 30 -6.39 -9.62 -8.49
C LYS A 30 -5.02 -8.96 -8.29
N ARG A 31 -3.92 -9.68 -8.52
CA ARG A 31 -2.55 -9.13 -8.46
C ARG A 31 -2.34 -8.07 -9.53
N VAL A 32 -2.75 -8.35 -10.77
CA VAL A 32 -2.64 -7.40 -11.88
C VAL A 32 -3.51 -6.17 -11.64
N GLU A 33 -4.73 -6.33 -11.15
CA GLU A 33 -5.62 -5.22 -10.81
C GLU A 33 -5.01 -4.33 -9.71
N ALA A 34 -4.51 -4.93 -8.63
CA ALA A 34 -3.85 -4.20 -7.55
C ALA A 34 -2.60 -3.45 -8.05
N TYR A 35 -1.82 -4.08 -8.94
CA TYR A 35 -0.66 -3.46 -9.57
C TYR A 35 -1.06 -2.28 -10.45
N LEU A 36 -2.07 -2.43 -11.30
CA LEU A 36 -2.59 -1.37 -12.18
C LEU A 36 -3.14 -0.18 -11.37
N ARG A 37 -3.87 -0.46 -10.29
CA ARG A 37 -4.38 0.57 -9.37
C ARG A 37 -3.24 1.35 -8.72
N THR A 38 -2.20 0.65 -8.28
CA THR A 38 -0.99 1.27 -7.70
C THR A 38 -0.28 2.14 -8.74
N LEU A 39 -0.11 1.66 -9.97
CA LEU A 39 0.54 2.41 -11.05
C LEU A 39 -0.26 3.67 -11.43
N ALA A 40 -1.58 3.56 -11.55
CA ALA A 40 -2.45 4.69 -11.84
C ALA A 40 -2.37 5.76 -10.74
N TYR A 41 -2.38 5.35 -9.48
CA TYR A 41 -2.20 6.24 -8.33
C TYR A 41 -0.85 6.97 -8.37
N LYS A 42 0.26 6.23 -8.54
CA LYS A 42 1.60 6.82 -8.67
C LYS A 42 1.66 7.85 -9.80
N LYS A 43 1.05 7.55 -10.96
CA LYS A 43 1.00 8.45 -12.12
C LYS A 43 0.16 9.71 -11.86
N ALA A 44 -1.00 9.56 -11.21
CA ALA A 44 -1.86 10.69 -10.86
C ALA A 44 -1.14 11.65 -9.90
N ILE A 45 -0.49 11.09 -8.88
CA ILE A 45 0.36 11.84 -7.94
C ILE A 45 1.47 12.56 -8.68
N ALA A 46 2.26 11.87 -9.50
CA ALA A 46 3.35 12.49 -10.25
C ALA A 46 2.86 13.67 -11.11
N LYS A 47 1.67 13.55 -11.73
CA LYS A 47 1.08 14.63 -12.54
C LYS A 47 0.69 15.86 -11.72
N LEU A 48 0.19 15.68 -10.49
CA LEU A 48 -0.15 16.78 -9.58
C LEU A 48 1.12 17.57 -9.19
N TYR A 49 2.20 16.84 -8.87
CA TYR A 49 3.45 17.44 -8.36
C TYR A 49 4.36 18.00 -9.45
N ASN A 50 4.42 17.36 -10.63
CA ASN A 50 5.25 17.84 -11.74
C ASN A 50 4.71 19.11 -12.40
N ARG A 51 3.58 19.66 -11.92
CA ARG A 51 3.00 20.91 -12.41
C ARG A 51 3.80 22.11 -11.87
N ARG A 52 5.00 22.31 -12.41
CA ARG A 52 5.89 23.44 -12.06
C ARG A 52 5.36 24.74 -12.68
N GLY A 53 5.22 25.77 -11.86
CA GLY A 53 4.79 27.10 -12.25
C GLY A 53 5.23 28.12 -11.19
N LYS A 54 5.12 29.42 -11.48
CA LYS A 54 5.60 30.51 -10.59
C LYS A 54 4.91 30.55 -9.21
N LEU A 55 3.82 29.79 -9.03
CA LEU A 55 3.08 29.59 -7.78
C LEU A 55 2.95 28.10 -7.39
N ALA A 56 3.71 27.21 -8.05
CA ALA A 56 3.74 25.81 -7.66
C ALA A 56 4.51 25.67 -6.34
N ALA A 57 4.02 24.82 -5.45
CA ALA A 57 4.67 24.59 -4.19
C ALA A 57 6.05 23.91 -4.39
N ASN A 58 6.99 24.22 -3.50
CA ASN A 58 8.42 23.87 -3.61
C ASN A 58 8.77 22.45 -3.11
N TRP A 59 7.80 21.52 -3.15
CA TRP A 59 8.02 20.14 -2.72
C TRP A 59 9.00 19.42 -3.66
N GLU A 60 10.01 18.77 -3.10
CA GLU A 60 11.05 18.06 -3.87
C GLU A 60 10.49 16.82 -4.60
N GLY A 61 9.40 16.24 -4.10
CA GLY A 61 8.71 15.16 -4.78
C GLY A 61 7.76 14.38 -3.86
N PRO A 62 6.99 13.44 -4.43
CA PRO A 62 6.24 12.48 -3.65
C PRO A 62 7.18 11.45 -3.03
N TYR A 63 7.07 11.28 -1.71
CA TYR A 63 7.82 10.29 -0.95
C TYR A 63 6.88 9.36 -0.18
N CYS A 64 7.25 8.09 -0.05
CA CYS A 64 6.57 7.11 0.79
C CYS A 64 7.27 7.05 2.15
N VAL A 65 6.51 7.11 3.24
CA VAL A 65 7.04 6.81 4.58
C VAL A 65 7.28 5.31 4.66
N MET A 66 8.51 4.89 4.97
CA MET A 66 8.87 3.48 5.13
C MET A 66 8.84 3.03 6.58
N ASP A 67 9.60 3.71 7.44
CA ASP A 67 9.66 3.37 8.86
C ASP A 67 9.55 4.61 9.73
N VAL A 68 8.92 4.48 10.90
CA VAL A 68 8.92 5.49 11.96
C VAL A 68 9.96 5.05 12.98
N ILE A 69 11.10 5.75 13.06
CA ILE A 69 12.23 5.36 13.91
C ILE A 69 12.00 5.82 15.35
N ARG A 70 11.43 7.03 15.53
CA ARG A 70 11.05 7.62 16.82
C ARG A 70 9.73 8.35 16.64
N GLU A 71 9.01 8.67 17.73
CA GLU A 71 7.65 9.23 17.74
C GLU A 71 7.37 10.38 16.76
N GLU A 72 8.41 11.06 16.27
CA GLU A 72 8.29 12.17 15.32
C GLU A 72 9.20 12.09 14.09
N THR A 73 10.04 11.05 13.95
CA THR A 73 11.01 10.94 12.84
C THR A 73 10.79 9.67 12.02
N CYS A 74 10.77 9.83 10.70
CA CYS A 74 10.55 8.74 9.76
C CYS A 74 11.58 8.71 8.63
N THR A 75 11.79 7.52 8.07
CA THR A 75 12.52 7.32 6.82
C THR A 75 11.56 7.49 5.64
N LEU A 76 12.04 8.16 4.60
CA LEU A 76 11.32 8.33 3.36
C LEU A 76 11.96 7.47 2.28
N ALA A 77 11.14 6.96 1.36
CA ALA A 77 11.59 6.34 0.13
C ALA A 77 10.99 7.07 -1.09
N THR A 78 11.69 6.99 -2.21
CA THR A 78 11.13 7.40 -3.50
C THR A 78 9.96 6.52 -3.88
N MET A 79 9.16 6.96 -4.86
CA MET A 79 8.03 6.16 -5.37
C MET A 79 8.50 4.87 -6.07
N GLU A 80 9.78 4.73 -6.40
CA GLU A 80 10.42 3.49 -6.87
C GLU A 80 10.91 2.57 -5.74
N GLY A 81 10.80 2.99 -4.47
CA GLY A 81 11.21 2.20 -3.31
C GLY A 81 12.67 2.38 -2.89
N GLN A 82 13.38 3.39 -3.42
CA GLN A 82 14.72 3.72 -2.93
C GLN A 82 14.66 4.52 -1.65
N LEU A 83 15.28 4.00 -0.59
CA LEU A 83 15.41 4.68 0.69
C LEU A 83 16.26 5.95 0.57
N LEU A 84 15.79 7.02 1.19
CA LEU A 84 16.57 8.23 1.37
C LEU A 84 17.46 8.10 2.61
N PRO A 85 18.74 8.50 2.54
CA PRO A 85 19.68 8.37 3.66
C PRO A 85 19.37 9.30 4.84
N ARG A 86 18.39 10.20 4.71
CA ARG A 86 18.02 11.20 5.71
C ARG A 86 16.72 10.84 6.41
N THR A 87 16.68 11.03 7.72
CA THR A 87 15.46 10.96 8.54
C THR A 87 14.74 12.30 8.53
N TRP A 88 13.42 12.28 8.41
CA TRP A 88 12.59 13.47 8.31
C TRP A 88 11.61 13.57 9.48
N TYR A 89 11.36 14.80 9.95
CA TYR A 89 10.32 15.04 10.94
C TYR A 89 8.95 15.00 10.29
N ILE A 90 8.00 14.28 10.90
CA ILE A 90 6.63 14.12 10.40
C ILE A 90 5.94 15.48 10.24
N SER A 91 6.25 16.46 11.09
CA SER A 91 5.75 17.83 11.01
C SER A 91 6.12 18.58 9.74
N ASN A 92 7.23 18.19 9.08
CA ASN A 92 7.67 18.77 7.81
C ASN A 92 7.08 18.03 6.60
N LEU A 93 6.24 17.01 6.83
CA LEU A 93 5.62 16.22 5.78
C LEU A 93 4.15 16.59 5.63
N TRP A 94 3.70 16.75 4.40
CA TRP A 94 2.28 16.83 4.09
C TRP A 94 1.73 15.47 3.71
N LYS A 95 0.69 15.05 4.42
CA LYS A 95 -0.03 13.82 4.12
C LYS A 95 -1.06 14.10 3.04
N LEU A 96 -0.94 13.39 1.92
CA LEU A 96 -2.04 13.23 1.00
C LEU A 96 -2.89 12.06 1.48
N TYR A 97 -4.14 12.36 1.85
CA TYR A 97 -5.18 11.36 2.00
C TYR A 97 -5.95 11.28 0.68
N ALA A 98 -6.21 10.06 0.20
CA ALA A 98 -7.03 9.77 -0.96
C ALA A 98 -8.28 9.02 -0.53
#